data_AF-A0A329UPG0-F1
#
_entry.id   AF-A0A329UPG0-F1
#
_cell.length_a   1.000
_cell.length_b   1.000
_cell.length_c   1.000
_cell.angle_alpha   90.00
_cell.angle_beta   90.00
_cell.angle_gamma   90.00
#
_symmetry.space_group_name_H-M   'P 1'
#
loop_
_entity.id
_entity.type
_entity.pdbx_description
1 polymer ?
#
loop_
_entity_poly.entity_id
_entity_poly.type
_entity_poly.pdbx_seq_one_letter_code
_entity_poly.pdbx_strand_id
1 'polypeptide(L)'
;MLKLTVAGEQSWNPRTEEFEYTKPVELRLEHSLLSLAKWESKWHVPFLTSSGSMTREQQLDYIRCMTVTQGTDPAVYRKLTREQLTAINEYMDDPMTATWFAGEPKPNEPKDKRTARPKRRPPRGGTTTAEVLYAQMFALGIPKECEKWHLNRLLTLIRVGQEMNAPQKKMTPGERMSQQRALNAQRKAKMHTRG
;
A
#
# COMPACT_ATOMS: atom_id res chain seq x y z
N MET A 1 3.80 3.24 -11.35
CA MET A 1 3.83 2.13 -12.31
C MET A 1 5.18 1.43 -12.32
N LEU A 2 5.20 0.14 -12.04
CA LEU A 2 6.37 -0.72 -12.16
C LEU A 2 6.47 -1.27 -13.59
N LYS A 3 7.68 -1.29 -14.15
CA LYS A 3 7.97 -1.93 -15.45
C LYS A 3 8.88 -3.12 -15.20
N LEU A 4 8.50 -4.29 -15.69
CA LEU A 4 9.31 -5.51 -15.61
C LEU A 4 9.42 -6.12 -16.99
N THR A 5 10.61 -6.59 -17.34
CA THR A 5 10.83 -7.33 -18.58
C THR A 5 10.99 -8.80 -18.23
N VAL A 6 10.03 -9.63 -18.67
CA VAL A 6 10.15 -11.08 -18.57
C VAL A 6 10.91 -11.56 -19.80
N ALA A 7 12.05 -12.21 -19.57
CA ALA A 7 12.90 -12.69 -20.64
C ALA A 7 12.16 -13.73 -21.50
N GLY A 8 12.44 -13.69 -22.80
CA GLY A 8 12.07 -14.77 -23.69
C GLY A 8 12.82 -16.04 -23.31
N GLU A 9 12.19 -17.19 -23.52
CA GLU A 9 12.77 -18.49 -23.20
C GLU A 9 12.65 -19.41 -24.41
N GLN A 10 13.67 -20.24 -24.60
CA GLN A 10 13.66 -21.34 -25.55
C GLN A 10 13.10 -22.57 -24.84
N SER A 11 11.99 -23.11 -25.35
CA SER A 11 11.40 -24.35 -24.86
C SER A 11 11.38 -25.39 -25.97
N TRP A 12 11.80 -26.61 -25.67
CA TRP A 12 11.63 -27.74 -26.58
C TRP A 12 10.19 -28.23 -26.54
N ASN A 13 9.52 -28.32 -27.69
CA ASN A 13 8.19 -28.91 -27.81
C ASN A 13 8.32 -30.38 -28.27
N PRO A 14 8.06 -31.38 -27.41
CA PRO A 14 8.22 -32.79 -27.76
C PRO A 14 7.24 -33.29 -28.81
N ARG A 15 6.14 -32.57 -29.08
CA ARG A 15 5.12 -32.98 -30.07
C ARG A 15 5.52 -32.62 -31.49
N THR A 16 6.20 -31.50 -31.66
CA THR A 16 6.66 -31.01 -32.96
C THR A 16 8.15 -31.25 -33.18
N GLU A 17 8.87 -31.70 -32.14
CA GLU A 17 10.33 -31.88 -32.15
C GLU A 17 11.06 -30.60 -32.57
N GLU A 18 10.55 -29.45 -32.14
CA GLU A 18 11.08 -28.13 -32.49
C GLU A 18 11.34 -27.28 -31.24
N PHE A 19 12.29 -26.35 -31.36
CA PHE A 19 12.50 -25.31 -30.36
C PHE A 19 11.54 -24.14 -30.59
N GLU A 20 10.67 -23.89 -29.61
CA GLU A 20 9.83 -22.72 -29.56
C GLU A 20 10.54 -21.57 -28.84
N TYR A 21 10.48 -20.39 -29.43
CA TYR A 21 11.07 -19.18 -28.89
C TYR A 21 9.96 -18.24 -28.41
N THR A 22 9.90 -18.03 -27.09
CA THR A 22 9.01 -17.01 -26.54
C THR A 22 9.69 -15.65 -26.66
N LYS A 23 8.99 -14.64 -27.18
CA LYS A 23 9.53 -13.26 -27.21
C LYS A 23 9.58 -12.68 -25.79
N PRO A 24 10.54 -11.79 -25.48
CA PRO A 24 10.52 -11.05 -24.22
C PRO A 24 9.26 -10.20 -24.13
N VAL A 25 8.65 -10.17 -22.95
CA VAL A 25 7.39 -9.45 -22.69
C VAL A 25 7.64 -8.38 -21.64
N GLU A 26 7.29 -7.13 -21.98
CA GLU A 26 7.27 -6.04 -21.02
C GLU A 26 5.93 -5.99 -20.27
N LEU A 27 5.98 -6.16 -18.96
CA LEU A 27 4.85 -6.03 -18.06
C LEU A 27 4.85 -4.64 -17.42
N ARG A 28 3.73 -3.93 -17.58
CA ARG A 28 3.45 -2.69 -16.83
C ARG A 28 2.45 -2.99 -15.73
N LEU A 29 2.87 -2.85 -14.48
CA LEU A 29 2.10 -3.19 -13.29
C LEU A 29 1.73 -1.93 -12.51
N GLU A 30 0.48 -1.86 -12.05
CA GLU A 30 -0.01 -0.81 -11.17
C GLU A 30 -0.83 -1.41 -10.02
N HIS A 31 -0.33 -1.24 -8.80
CA HIS A 31 -1.02 -1.63 -7.58
C HIS A 31 -2.05 -0.56 -7.24
N SER A 32 -3.28 -0.75 -7.70
CA SER A 32 -4.35 0.27 -7.66
C SER A 32 -5.63 -0.25 -7.02
N LEU A 33 -6.54 0.65 -6.63
CA LEU A 33 -7.87 0.25 -6.13
C LEU A 33 -8.67 -0.52 -7.19
N LEU A 34 -8.48 -0.19 -8.47
CA LEU A 34 -9.06 -0.96 -9.57
C LEU A 34 -8.54 -2.41 -9.60
N SER A 35 -7.23 -2.61 -9.45
CA SER A 35 -6.62 -3.95 -9.41
C SER A 35 -7.10 -4.76 -8.20
N LEU A 36 -7.26 -4.09 -7.05
CA LEU A 36 -7.80 -4.66 -5.82
C LEU A 36 -9.24 -5.13 -6.02
N ALA A 37 -10.11 -4.27 -6.54
CA ALA A 37 -11.53 -4.57 -6.76
C ALA A 37 -11.73 -5.75 -7.73
N LYS A 38 -10.94 -5.83 -8.81
CA LYS A 38 -10.99 -6.96 -9.75
C LYS A 38 -10.65 -8.28 -9.07
N TRP A 39 -9.64 -8.27 -8.22
CA TRP A 39 -9.19 -9.47 -7.53
C TRP A 39 -10.19 -9.90 -6.45
N GLU A 40 -10.66 -8.98 -5.61
CA GLU A 40 -11.65 -9.28 -4.57
C GLU A 40 -12.98 -9.75 -5.19
N SER A 41 -13.39 -9.17 -6.32
CA SER A 41 -14.58 -9.61 -7.06
C SER A 41 -14.46 -11.03 -7.61
N LYS A 42 -13.24 -11.52 -7.90
CA LYS A 42 -13.01 -12.87 -8.43
C LYS A 42 -12.91 -13.91 -7.33
N TRP A 43 -12.20 -13.59 -6.24
CA TRP A 43 -11.91 -14.54 -5.18
C TRP A 43 -12.90 -14.49 -4.03
N HIS A 44 -13.70 -13.42 -3.93
CA HIS A 44 -14.62 -13.17 -2.81
C HIS A 44 -13.93 -13.17 -1.44
N VAL A 45 -12.65 -12.77 -1.42
CA VAL A 45 -11.81 -12.72 -0.22
C VAL A 45 -11.28 -11.29 -0.06
N PRO A 46 -11.29 -10.72 1.17
CA PRO A 46 -10.67 -9.42 1.44
C PRO A 46 -9.15 -9.50 1.37
N PHE A 47 -8.54 -8.72 0.48
CA PHE A 47 -7.09 -8.74 0.23
C PHE A 47 -6.30 -8.21 1.44
N LEU A 48 -6.72 -7.05 1.99
CA LEU A 48 -6.00 -6.34 3.06
C LEU A 48 -6.11 -7.00 4.44
N THR A 49 -7.09 -7.89 4.62
CA THR A 49 -7.35 -8.57 5.90
C THR A 49 -6.72 -9.97 5.93
N SER A 50 -6.44 -10.57 4.77
CA SER A 50 -5.92 -11.93 4.64
C SER A 50 -4.40 -12.02 4.82
N SER A 51 -3.83 -11.23 5.73
CA SER A 51 -2.40 -11.24 6.07
C SER A 51 -1.99 -12.58 6.69
N GLY A 52 -1.81 -13.60 5.86
CA GLY A 52 -1.31 -14.91 6.29
C GLY A 52 -1.58 -16.11 5.38
N SER A 53 -2.57 -16.10 4.48
CA SER A 53 -2.97 -17.33 3.77
C SER A 53 -3.40 -17.15 2.30
N MET A 54 -2.78 -16.23 1.56
CA MET A 54 -2.98 -16.24 0.10
C MET A 54 -2.31 -17.45 -0.50
N THR A 55 -3.06 -18.21 -1.32
CA THR A 55 -2.47 -19.29 -2.11
C THR A 55 -1.54 -18.71 -3.18
N ARG A 56 -0.59 -19.51 -3.67
CA ARG A 56 0.29 -19.08 -4.78
C ARG A 56 -0.51 -18.64 -6.00
N GLU A 57 -1.64 -19.29 -6.27
CA GLU A 57 -2.55 -18.93 -7.36
C GLU A 57 -3.17 -17.56 -7.15
N GLN A 58 -3.65 -17.27 -5.93
CA GLN A 58 -4.18 -15.97 -5.55
C GLN A 58 -3.15 -14.85 -5.72
N GLN A 59 -1.90 -15.09 -5.33
CA GLN A 59 -0.80 -14.14 -5.48
C GLN A 59 -0.50 -13.86 -6.96
N LEU A 60 -0.34 -14.90 -7.78
CA LEU A 60 -0.09 -14.75 -9.21
C LEU A 60 -1.26 -14.06 -9.92
N ASP A 61 -2.48 -14.38 -9.52
CA ASP A 61 -3.67 -13.75 -10.07
C ASP A 61 -3.79 -12.27 -9.68
N TYR A 62 -3.31 -11.91 -8.49
CA TYR A 62 -3.22 -10.51 -8.10
C TYR A 62 -2.26 -9.73 -9.00
N ILE A 63 -1.09 -10.30 -9.31
CA ILE A 63 -0.13 -9.71 -10.26
C ILE A 63 -0.77 -9.52 -11.64
N ARG A 64 -1.57 -10.51 -12.09
CA ARG A 64 -2.36 -10.38 -13.32
C ARG A 64 -3.36 -9.22 -13.24
N CYS A 65 -4.08 -9.05 -12.12
CA CYS A 65 -5.01 -7.94 -11.92
C CYS A 65 -4.32 -6.56 -11.86
N MET A 66 -3.07 -6.49 -11.40
CA MET A 66 -2.24 -5.27 -11.43
C MET A 66 -1.72 -4.95 -12.84
N THR A 67 -1.75 -5.89 -13.77
CA THR A 67 -1.20 -5.69 -15.11
C THR A 67 -2.08 -4.75 -15.92
N VAL A 68 -1.49 -3.64 -16.36
CA VAL A 68 -2.12 -2.62 -17.22
C VAL A 68 -1.96 -2.96 -18.69
N THR A 69 -0.94 -3.75 -19.03
CA THR A 69 -0.66 -4.19 -20.40
C THR A 69 -1.77 -5.14 -20.87
N GLN A 70 -2.37 -4.85 -22.02
CA GLN A 70 -3.46 -5.67 -22.57
C GLN A 70 -2.90 -6.89 -23.31
N GLY A 71 -3.61 -8.01 -23.26
CA GLY A 71 -3.31 -9.21 -24.05
C GLY A 71 -2.11 -10.04 -23.56
N THR A 72 -1.63 -9.84 -22.34
CA THR A 72 -0.55 -10.65 -21.77
C THR A 72 -1.02 -12.08 -21.48
N ASP A 73 -0.31 -13.07 -22.02
CA ASP A 73 -0.55 -14.49 -21.76
C ASP A 73 -0.36 -14.81 -20.25
N PRO A 74 -1.34 -15.47 -19.59
CA PRO A 74 -1.20 -15.96 -18.22
C PRO A 74 0.05 -16.81 -17.94
N ALA A 75 0.62 -17.49 -18.94
CA ALA A 75 1.84 -18.28 -18.81
C ALA A 75 3.04 -17.42 -18.39
N VAL A 76 3.07 -16.14 -18.77
CA VAL A 76 4.17 -15.20 -18.45
C VAL A 76 4.31 -15.02 -16.94
N TYR A 77 3.21 -14.96 -16.18
CA TYR A 77 3.27 -14.78 -14.72
C TYR A 77 3.85 -16.00 -13.99
N ARG A 78 3.76 -17.19 -14.57
CA ARG A 78 4.37 -18.41 -14.01
C ARG A 78 5.89 -18.41 -14.13
N LYS A 79 6.43 -17.63 -15.07
CA LYS A 79 7.86 -17.49 -15.36
C LYS A 79 8.53 -16.34 -14.58
N LEU A 80 7.78 -15.64 -13.71
CA LEU A 80 8.34 -14.55 -12.92
C LEU A 80 9.45 -15.08 -11.99
N THR A 81 10.61 -14.43 -12.05
CA THR A 81 11.75 -14.78 -11.20
C THR A 81 11.52 -14.32 -9.77
N ARG A 82 12.26 -14.89 -8.81
CA ARG A 82 12.20 -14.46 -7.41
C ARG A 82 12.54 -12.98 -7.24
N GLU A 83 13.51 -12.48 -8.01
CA GLU A 83 13.90 -11.07 -8.00
C GLU A 83 12.76 -10.16 -8.48
N GLN A 84 12.07 -10.54 -9.56
CA GLN A 84 10.90 -9.82 -10.06
C GLN A 84 9.76 -9.82 -9.04
N LEU A 85 9.50 -10.94 -8.37
CA LEU A 85 8.50 -11.02 -7.31
C LEU A 85 8.88 -10.13 -6.11
N THR A 86 10.16 -10.09 -5.73
CA THR A 86 10.65 -9.18 -4.69
C THR A 86 10.43 -7.72 -5.11
N ALA A 87 10.79 -7.33 -6.33
CA ALA A 87 10.57 -5.98 -6.85
C ALA A 87 9.08 -5.59 -6.88
N ILE A 88 8.18 -6.53 -7.19
CA ILE A 88 6.73 -6.31 -7.13
C ILE A 88 6.29 -6.05 -5.68
N ASN A 89 6.75 -6.87 -4.73
CA ASN A 89 6.41 -6.70 -3.32
C ASN A 89 6.95 -5.37 -2.76
N GLU A 90 8.18 -4.99 -3.11
CA GLU A 90 8.77 -3.71 -2.75
C GLU A 90 7.98 -2.54 -3.32
N TYR A 91 7.57 -2.64 -4.59
CA TYR A 91 6.71 -1.64 -5.23
C TYR A 91 5.36 -1.51 -4.53
N MET A 92 4.71 -2.64 -4.22
CA MET A 92 3.44 -2.64 -3.48
C MET A 92 3.57 -2.04 -2.08
N ASP A 93 4.72 -2.19 -1.44
CA ASP A 93 5.01 -1.65 -0.10
C ASP A 93 5.42 -0.17 -0.10
N ASP A 94 5.71 0.41 -1.26
CA ASP A 94 6.12 1.80 -1.39
C ASP A 94 4.95 2.75 -1.01
N PRO A 95 5.15 3.69 -0.06
CA PRO A 95 4.12 4.65 0.32
C PRO A 95 3.70 5.60 -0.81
N MET A 96 4.53 5.81 -1.83
CA MET A 96 4.28 6.68 -3.01
C MET A 96 3.89 8.13 -2.65
N THR A 97 4.24 8.57 -1.44
CA THR A 97 3.94 9.91 -0.91
C THR A 97 4.93 10.32 0.17
N ALA A 98 5.13 11.64 0.31
CA ALA A 98 5.92 12.24 1.38
C ALA A 98 5.10 12.49 2.67
N THR A 99 3.78 12.31 2.63
CA THR A 99 2.91 12.52 3.79
C THR A 99 3.23 11.53 4.90
N TRP A 100 3.34 12.04 6.12
CA TRP A 100 3.51 11.25 7.34
C TRP A 100 2.62 11.80 8.44
N PHE A 101 2.30 10.95 9.40
CA PHE A 101 1.41 11.29 10.49
C PHE A 101 2.18 11.32 11.81
N ALA A 102 1.77 12.18 12.74
CA ALA A 102 2.46 12.32 14.02
C ALA A 102 2.55 10.97 14.76
N GLY A 103 3.77 10.58 15.15
CA GLY A 103 4.05 9.30 15.81
C GLY A 103 4.31 8.12 14.84
N GLU A 104 4.47 8.39 13.55
CA GLU A 104 4.99 7.46 12.54
C GLU A 104 6.38 7.91 12.05
N PRO A 105 7.26 6.96 11.68
CA PRO A 105 8.54 7.30 11.06
C PRO A 105 8.31 7.98 9.72
N LYS A 106 9.12 9.01 9.40
CA LYS A 106 9.02 9.68 8.11
C LYS A 106 9.41 8.71 6.99
N PRO A 107 8.82 8.84 5.78
CA PRO A 107 9.06 7.93 4.65
C PRO A 107 10.53 7.71 4.31
N ASN A 108 11.38 8.72 4.53
CA ASN A 108 12.81 8.70 4.17
C ASN A 108 13.75 8.63 5.39
N GLU A 109 13.23 8.48 6.60
CA GLU A 109 14.05 8.41 7.80
C GLU A 109 14.45 6.95 8.05
N PRO A 110 15.73 6.66 8.38
CA PRO A 110 16.17 5.30 8.59
C PRO A 110 15.31 4.64 9.67
N LYS A 111 14.64 3.55 9.29
CA LYS A 111 13.86 2.72 10.21
C LYS A 111 14.80 2.11 11.24
N ASP A 112 14.91 2.74 12.39
CA ASP A 112 15.62 2.15 13.51
C ASP A 112 14.85 0.88 13.91
N LYS A 113 15.49 -0.30 13.79
CA LYS A 113 14.82 -1.60 13.94
C LYS A 113 14.18 -1.79 15.32
N ARG A 114 14.56 -0.95 16.30
CA ARG A 114 14.01 -0.91 17.67
C ARG A 114 12.74 -0.07 17.81
N THR A 115 12.46 0.84 16.89
CA THR A 115 11.28 1.74 16.90
C THR A 115 10.36 1.54 15.70
N ALA A 116 10.68 0.59 14.81
CA ALA A 116 9.80 0.12 13.74
C ALA A 116 8.49 -0.42 14.35
N ARG A 117 7.54 0.50 14.59
CA ARG A 117 6.17 0.12 14.92
C ARG A 117 5.67 -0.79 13.81
N PRO A 118 4.96 -1.89 14.15
CA PRO A 118 4.41 -2.78 13.14
C PRO A 118 3.61 -1.95 12.12
N LYS A 119 3.68 -2.33 10.83
CA LYS A 119 2.80 -1.78 9.76
C LYS A 119 1.41 -1.63 10.39
N ARG A 120 0.92 -0.39 10.50
CA ARG A 120 -0.25 -0.10 11.32
C ARG A 120 -1.39 -1.01 10.86
N ARG A 121 -1.90 -1.82 11.80
CA ARG A 121 -3.13 -2.57 11.60
C ARG A 121 -4.21 -1.57 11.15
N PRO A 122 -5.05 -1.92 10.16
CA PRO A 122 -6.21 -1.12 9.84
C PRO A 122 -7.01 -0.84 11.13
N PRO A 123 -7.73 0.30 11.20
CA PRO A 123 -8.45 0.69 12.41
C PRO A 123 -9.29 -0.48 12.92
N ARG A 124 -9.25 -0.69 14.25
CA ARG A 124 -9.87 -1.83 14.93
C ARG A 124 -11.34 -1.97 14.50
N GLY A 125 -11.68 -3.05 13.81
CA GLY A 125 -13.04 -3.59 13.75
C GLY A 125 -13.66 -3.87 12.37
N GLY A 126 -13.05 -3.45 11.27
CA GLY A 126 -13.64 -3.64 9.93
C GLY A 126 -12.73 -4.38 8.95
N THR A 127 -13.26 -5.43 8.31
CA THR A 127 -12.70 -5.97 7.08
C THR A 127 -12.65 -4.86 6.04
N THR A 128 -11.46 -4.46 5.61
CA THR A 128 -11.31 -3.41 4.58
C THR A 128 -11.34 -4.07 3.21
N THR A 129 -12.44 -3.91 2.48
CA THR A 129 -12.60 -4.33 1.08
C THR A 129 -12.51 -3.12 0.14
N ALA A 130 -12.46 -3.38 -1.16
CA ALA A 130 -12.48 -2.35 -2.20
C ALA A 130 -13.72 -1.46 -2.10
N GLU A 131 -14.90 -2.01 -1.80
CA GLU A 131 -16.15 -1.25 -1.66
C GLU A 131 -16.08 -0.29 -0.47
N VAL A 132 -15.46 -0.70 0.64
CA VAL A 132 -15.23 0.18 1.79
C VAL A 132 -14.33 1.35 1.39
N LEU A 133 -13.28 1.09 0.60
CA LEU A 133 -12.39 2.14 0.10
C LEU A 133 -13.09 3.06 -0.91
N TYR A 134 -13.91 2.52 -1.82
CA TYR A 134 -14.72 3.33 -2.73
C TYR A 134 -15.73 4.20 -1.97
N ALA A 135 -16.40 3.65 -0.96
CA ALA A 135 -17.33 4.41 -0.13
C ALA A 135 -16.62 5.57 0.58
N GLN A 136 -15.43 5.34 1.16
CA GLN A 136 -14.61 6.40 1.76
C GLN A 136 -14.16 7.44 0.72
N MET A 137 -13.76 6.99 -0.47
CA MET A 137 -13.34 7.86 -1.58
C MET A 137 -14.48 8.81 -1.97
N PHE A 138 -15.69 8.29 -2.16
CA PHE A 138 -16.86 9.09 -2.53
C PHE A 138 -17.33 10.00 -1.39
N ALA A 139 -17.31 9.53 -0.14
CA ALA A 139 -17.69 10.34 1.02
C ALA A 139 -16.76 11.55 1.22
N LEU A 140 -15.49 11.43 0.84
CA LEU A 140 -14.51 12.52 0.89
C LEU A 140 -14.49 13.39 -0.37
N GLY A 141 -15.35 13.11 -1.36
CA GLY A 141 -15.37 13.84 -2.64
C GLY A 141 -14.11 13.61 -3.48
N ILE A 142 -13.40 12.49 -3.29
CA ILE A 142 -12.22 12.15 -4.07
C ILE A 142 -12.67 11.69 -5.48
N PRO A 143 -12.09 12.26 -6.56
CA PRO A 143 -12.46 11.90 -7.93
C PRO A 143 -12.21 10.43 -8.26
N LYS A 144 -13.03 9.87 -9.16
CA LYS A 144 -12.94 8.45 -9.54
C LYS A 144 -11.60 8.11 -10.22
N GLU A 145 -10.94 9.06 -10.88
CA GLU A 145 -9.63 8.82 -11.53
C GLU A 145 -8.56 8.33 -10.54
N CYS A 146 -8.69 8.68 -9.26
CA CYS A 146 -7.79 8.25 -8.20
C CYS A 146 -7.84 6.74 -7.94
N GLU A 147 -8.85 6.00 -8.46
CA GLU A 147 -8.91 4.54 -8.37
C GLU A 147 -7.74 3.85 -9.09
N LYS A 148 -7.10 4.54 -10.05
CA LYS A 148 -5.95 4.08 -10.84
C LYS A 148 -4.61 4.45 -10.20
N TRP A 149 -4.62 5.28 -9.16
CA TRP A 149 -3.39 5.63 -8.45
C TRP A 149 -2.87 4.44 -7.66
N HIS A 150 -1.60 4.54 -7.25
CA HIS A 150 -1.04 3.58 -6.32
C HIS A 150 -1.89 3.48 -5.05
N LEU A 151 -2.19 2.26 -4.61
CA LEU A 151 -3.13 2.00 -3.52
C LEU A 151 -2.67 2.68 -2.23
N ASN A 152 -1.39 2.59 -1.88
CA ASN A 152 -0.87 3.24 -0.66
C ASN A 152 -1.02 4.77 -0.70
N ARG A 153 -0.87 5.38 -1.89
CA ARG A 153 -1.07 6.83 -2.06
C ARG A 153 -2.55 7.19 -1.85
N LEU A 154 -3.47 6.40 -2.39
CA LEU A 154 -4.91 6.59 -2.18
C LEU A 154 -5.30 6.40 -0.71
N LEU A 155 -4.82 5.34 -0.06
CA LEU A 155 -5.04 5.10 1.37
C LEU A 155 -4.54 6.28 2.21
N THR A 156 -3.38 6.83 1.86
CA THR A 156 -2.84 8.02 2.53
C THR A 156 -3.73 9.24 2.32
N LEU A 157 -4.21 9.48 1.09
CA LEU A 157 -5.12 10.58 0.80
C LEU A 157 -6.44 10.47 1.58
N ILE A 158 -7.04 9.28 1.60
CA ILE A 158 -8.25 8.99 2.39
C ILE A 158 -8.00 9.33 3.85
N ARG A 159 -6.86 8.91 4.40
CA ARG A 159 -6.52 9.19 5.79
C ARG A 159 -6.29 10.68 6.06
N VAL A 160 -5.65 11.41 5.16
CA VAL A 160 -5.50 12.87 5.27
C VAL A 160 -6.89 13.53 5.31
N GLY A 161 -7.79 13.15 4.40
CA GLY A 161 -9.16 13.66 4.38
C GLY A 161 -9.92 13.35 5.67
N GLN A 162 -9.76 12.14 6.22
CA GLN A 162 -10.34 11.76 7.51
C GLN A 162 -9.78 12.58 8.68
N GLU A 163 -8.46 12.82 8.74
CA GLU A 163 -7.85 13.63 9.80
C GLU A 163 -8.22 15.12 9.69
N MET A 164 -8.40 15.64 8.47
CA MET A 164 -8.87 17.00 8.25
C MET A 164 -10.34 17.20 8.64
N ASN A 165 -11.18 16.20 8.39
CA ASN A 165 -12.61 16.23 8.74
C ASN A 165 -12.89 15.76 10.17
N ALA A 166 -11.90 15.17 10.85
CA ALA A 166 -12.05 14.75 12.23
C ALA A 166 -12.23 15.96 13.14
N PRO A 167 -13.20 15.94 14.07
CA PRO A 167 -13.31 16.99 15.07
C PRO A 167 -12.02 17.05 15.87
N GLN A 168 -11.42 18.24 15.99
CA GLN A 168 -10.20 18.42 16.77
C GLN A 168 -10.39 17.81 18.16
N LYS A 169 -9.50 16.86 18.52
CA LYS A 169 -9.57 16.17 19.81
C LYS A 169 -9.58 17.24 20.91
N LYS A 170 -10.72 17.40 21.59
CA LYS A 170 -10.82 18.32 22.73
C LYS A 170 -9.78 17.87 23.76
N MET A 171 -8.81 18.73 24.05
CA MET A 171 -7.77 18.41 25.04
C MET A 171 -8.43 18.05 26.36
N THR A 172 -8.09 16.88 26.89
CA THR A 172 -8.55 16.47 28.20
C THR A 172 -8.01 17.44 29.26
N PRO A 173 -8.70 17.64 30.40
CA PRO A 173 -8.19 18.50 31.47
C PRO A 173 -6.78 18.11 31.94
N GLY A 174 -6.46 16.81 31.93
CA GLY A 174 -5.13 16.29 32.27
C GLY A 174 -4.04 16.67 31.27
N GLU A 175 -4.31 16.53 29.97
CA GLU A 175 -3.39 16.97 28.89
C GLU A 175 -3.16 18.49 28.93
N ARG A 176 -4.21 19.27 29.28
CA ARG A 176 -4.09 20.73 29.45
C ARG A 176 -3.19 21.08 30.63
N MET A 177 -3.39 20.43 31.78
CA MET A 177 -2.55 20.66 32.96
C MET A 177 -1.09 20.25 32.73
N SER A 178 -0.83 19.14 32.03
CA SER A 178 0.55 18.71 31.74
C SER A 178 1.25 19.69 30.79
N GLN A 179 0.57 20.17 29.76
CA GLN A 179 1.11 21.19 28.85
C GLN A 179 1.41 22.50 29.59
N GLN A 180 0.52 22.93 30.49
CA GLN A 180 0.72 24.15 31.27
C GLN A 180 1.88 24.02 32.27
N ARG A 181 2.07 22.85 32.87
CA ARG A 181 3.24 22.54 33.71
C ARG A 181 4.54 22.60 32.88
N ALA A 182 4.54 22.03 31.68
CA ALA A 182 5.71 22.06 30.80
C ALA A 182 6.07 23.49 30.37
N LEU A 183 5.07 24.30 30.00
CA LEU A 183 5.27 25.72 29.65
C LEU A 183 5.77 26.54 30.84
N ASN A 184 5.23 26.31 32.05
CA ASN A 184 5.69 26.98 33.25
C ASN A 184 7.13 26.58 33.60
N ALA A 185 7.51 25.31 33.44
CA ALA A 185 8.89 24.85 33.63
C ALA A 185 9.85 25.53 32.63
N GLN A 186 9.46 25.63 31.35
CA GLN A 186 10.25 26.35 30.34
C GLN A 186 10.41 27.84 30.67
N ARG A 187 9.34 28.51 31.13
CA ARG A 187 9.39 29.92 31.53
C ARG A 187 10.31 30.13 32.74
N LYS A 188 10.20 29.28 33.76
CA LYS A 188 11.08 29.30 34.94
C LYS A 188 12.54 29.09 34.56
N ALA A 189 12.81 28.15 33.66
CA ALA A 189 14.16 27.92 33.15
C ALA A 189 14.70 29.15 32.39
N LYS A 190 13.87 29.80 31.56
CA LYS A 190 14.26 31.00 30.79
C LYS A 190 14.48 32.24 31.68
N MET A 191 13.67 32.40 32.72
CA MET A 191 13.77 33.54 33.65
C MET A 191 14.73 33.28 34.81
N HIS A 192 15.33 32.09 34.89
CA HIS A 192 16.16 31.63 36.01
C HIS A 192 15.47 31.79 37.38
N THR A 193 14.14 31.70 37.43
CA THR A 193 13.38 31.81 38.67
C THR A 193 12.87 30.44 39.12
N ARG A 194 12.75 30.25 40.45
CA ARG A 194 12.13 29.07 41.05
C ARG A 194 10.63 29.27 41.32
N GLY A 195 10.20 30.53 41.39
CA GLY A 195 8.82 31.00 41.50
C GLY A 195 8.47 31.82 40.28
#